data_AF-A0A4S9DHZ9-F1
#
_entry.id   AF-A0A4S9DHZ9-F1
#
_cell.length_a   1.000
_cell.length_b   1.000
_cell.length_c   1.000
_cell.angle_alpha   90.00
_cell.angle_beta   90.00
_cell.angle_gamma   90.00
#
_symmetry.space_group_name_H-M   'P 1'
#
loop_
_entity.id
_entity.type
_entity.pdbx_description
1 polymer ?
#
loop_
_entity_poly.entity_id
_entity_poly.type
_entity_poly.pdbx_seq_one_letter_code
_entity_poly.pdbx_strand_id
1 'polypeptide(L)'
;MGWYSLLPTHLSDIEGWISSIFMLLGVVTIGPWALLLVYDLLFYVYRSCAYHIPFIGGKAQGKRRPRAPSLTERPSGQRRDAPKVPIPAATTGTHQHEEGLERRRTGNS
;
A
#
# COMPACT_ATOMS: atom_id res chain seq x y z
N MET A 1 10.02 24.67 -40.76
CA MET A 1 10.13 25.93 -41.53
C MET A 1 9.54 27.02 -40.66
N GLY A 2 10.39 27.84 -40.03
CA GLY A 2 9.92 28.97 -39.22
C GLY A 2 9.22 29.96 -40.15
N TRP A 3 8.00 30.34 -39.80
CA TRP A 3 7.16 31.20 -40.65
C TRP A 3 7.71 32.64 -40.76
N TYR A 4 8.71 32.99 -39.94
CA TYR A 4 9.37 34.30 -39.91
C TYR A 4 10.86 34.10 -39.64
N SER A 5 11.74 34.60 -40.52
CA SER A 5 13.17 34.73 -40.25
C SER A 5 13.38 36.00 -39.43
N LEU A 6 14.07 35.89 -38.30
CA LEU A 6 14.37 37.05 -37.45
C LEU A 6 15.58 37.84 -37.96
N LEU A 7 16.45 37.22 -38.75
CA LEU A 7 17.67 37.81 -39.30
C LEU A 7 17.53 38.15 -40.81
N PRO A 8 18.36 39.09 -41.33
CA PRO A 8 18.46 39.37 -42.76
C PRO A 8 18.77 38.11 -43.57
N THR A 9 18.30 38.04 -44.81
CA THR A 9 18.36 36.85 -45.70
C THR A 9 19.74 36.21 -45.86
N HIS A 10 20.84 36.95 -45.68
CA HIS A 10 22.20 36.39 -45.75
C HIS A 10 22.62 35.60 -44.49
N LEU A 11 21.90 35.76 -43.37
CA LEU A 11 22.15 35.08 -42.09
C LEU A 11 21.11 33.99 -41.78
N SER A 12 20.11 33.79 -42.64
CA SER A 12 19.05 32.79 -42.44
C SER A 12 19.59 31.36 -42.33
N ASP A 13 20.69 31.05 -43.03
CA ASP A 13 21.35 29.74 -42.92
C ASP A 13 21.90 29.49 -41.51
N ILE A 14 22.46 30.53 -40.88
CA ILE A 14 23.00 30.47 -39.52
C ILE A 14 21.85 30.31 -38.51
N GLU A 15 20.74 31.02 -38.70
CA GLU A 15 19.54 30.91 -37.87
C GLU A 15 18.98 29.47 -37.86
N GLY A 16 18.93 28.83 -39.03
CA GLY A 16 18.50 27.43 -39.16
C GLY A 16 19.45 26.46 -38.46
N TRP A 17 20.76 26.68 -38.59
CA TRP A 17 21.77 25.82 -37.97
C TRP A 17 21.74 25.94 -36.43
N ILE A 18 21.63 27.16 -35.91
CA ILE A 18 21.48 27.42 -34.48
C ILE A 18 20.21 26.75 -33.94
N SER A 19 19.06 26.94 -34.62
CA SER A 19 17.80 26.34 -34.22
C SER A 19 17.87 24.82 -34.16
N SER A 20 18.57 24.21 -35.13
CA SER A 20 18.78 22.76 -35.19
C SER A 20 19.64 22.26 -34.03
N ILE A 21 20.70 22.99 -33.66
CA ILE A 21 21.54 22.66 -32.50
C ILE A 21 20.74 22.75 -31.20
N PHE A 22 19.95 23.81 -31.02
CA PHE A 22 19.12 23.95 -29.84
C PHE A 22 18.07 22.84 -29.74
N MET A 23 17.47 22.45 -30.86
CA MET A 23 16.52 21.34 -30.90
C MET A 23 17.21 20.01 -30.58
N LEU A 24 18.39 19.75 -31.16
CA LEU A 24 19.19 18.57 -30.87
C LEU A 24 19.59 18.52 -29.40
N LEU A 25 20.07 19.63 -28.84
CA LEU A 25 20.47 19.74 -27.45
C LEU A 25 19.26 19.53 -26.52
N GLY A 26 18.12 20.13 -26.84
CA GLY A 26 16.87 19.91 -26.10
C GLY A 26 16.47 18.43 -26.07
N VAL A 27 16.55 17.73 -27.20
CA VAL A 27 16.26 16.29 -27.28
C VAL A 27 17.30 15.48 -26.53
N VAL A 28 18.58 15.78 -26.63
CA VAL A 28 19.64 15.03 -25.92
C VAL A 28 19.56 15.25 -24.41
N THR A 29 19.23 16.46 -23.96
CA THR A 29 19.14 16.79 -22.54
C THR A 29 17.83 16.30 -21.93
N ILE A 30 16.69 16.54 -22.56
CA ILE A 30 15.35 16.23 -22.01
C ILE A 30 14.91 14.82 -22.39
N GLY A 31 15.30 14.34 -23.57
CA GLY A 31 14.88 13.04 -24.12
C GLY A 31 15.10 11.87 -23.17
N PRO A 32 16.27 11.70 -22.53
CA PRO A 32 16.48 10.62 -21.56
C PRO A 32 15.47 10.65 -20.40
N TRP A 33 15.19 11.83 -19.84
CA TRP A 33 14.24 11.98 -18.74
C TRP A 33 12.80 11.78 -19.20
N ALA A 34 12.43 12.32 -20.35
CA ALA A 34 11.12 12.13 -20.96
C ALA A 34 10.86 10.64 -21.27
N LEU A 35 11.87 9.94 -21.78
CA LEU A 35 11.80 8.50 -22.06
C LEU A 35 11.57 7.69 -20.78
N LEU A 36 12.27 8.02 -19.69
CA LEU A 36 12.06 7.36 -18.39
C LEU A 36 10.64 7.58 -17.85
N LEU A 37 10.11 8.80 -17.96
CA LEU A 37 8.73 9.10 -17.55
C LEU A 37 7.70 8.34 -18.39
N VAL A 38 7.88 8.32 -19.72
CA VAL A 38 7.00 7.57 -20.61
C VAL A 38 7.08 6.08 -20.32
N TYR A 39 8.28 5.55 -20.09
CA TYR A 39 8.48 4.16 -19.70
C TYR A 39 7.75 3.83 -18.39
N ASP A 40 7.91 4.66 -17.36
CA ASP A 40 7.26 4.45 -16.06
C ASP A 40 5.72 4.51 -16.20
N LEU A 41 5.19 5.46 -16.98
CA LEU A 41 3.75 5.55 -17.25
C LEU A 41 3.23 4.32 -17.99
N LEU A 42 3.91 3.88 -19.05
CA LEU A 42 3.53 2.68 -19.80
C LEU A 42 3.62 1.44 -18.93
N PHE A 43 4.68 1.31 -18.13
CA PHE A 43 4.86 0.22 -17.20
C PHE A 43 3.78 0.24 -16.11
N TYR A 44 3.42 1.41 -15.59
CA TYR A 44 2.34 1.58 -14.63
C TYR A 44 0.99 1.17 -15.21
N VAL A 45 0.67 1.57 -16.44
CA VAL A 45 -0.54 1.15 -17.13
C VAL A 45 -0.53 -0.36 -17.35
N TYR A 46 0.56 -0.92 -17.88
CA TYR A 46 0.73 -2.36 -18.05
C TYR A 46 0.54 -3.11 -16.74
N ARG A 47 1.18 -2.65 -15.66
CA ARG A 47 1.07 -3.19 -14.32
C ARG A 47 -0.38 -3.16 -13.82
N SER A 48 -1.05 -2.03 -13.99
CA SER A 48 -2.44 -1.83 -13.57
C SER A 48 -3.39 -2.74 -14.34
N CYS A 49 -3.22 -2.87 -15.66
CA CYS A 49 -3.95 -3.81 -16.50
C CYS A 49 -3.67 -5.27 -16.09
N ALA A 50 -2.41 -5.63 -15.83
CA ALA A 50 -2.01 -6.97 -15.38
C ALA A 50 -2.55 -7.33 -14.00
N TYR A 51 -2.84 -6.33 -13.16
CA TYR A 51 -3.56 -6.55 -11.89
C TYR A 51 -5.06 -6.69 -12.07
N HIS A 52 -5.64 -5.99 -13.05
CA HIS A 52 -7.05 -6.09 -13.38
C HIS A 52 -7.39 -7.36 -14.17
N ILE A 53 -6.44 -7.90 -14.93
CA ILE A 53 -6.55 -9.16 -15.67
C ILE A 53 -5.94 -10.26 -14.77
N PRO A 54 -6.75 -11.11 -14.11
CA PRO A 54 -6.30 -12.02 -13.05
C PRO A 54 -5.50 -13.23 -13.55
N PHE A 55 -4.71 -13.09 -14.61
CA PHE A 55 -3.95 -14.19 -15.20
C PHE A 55 -2.61 -14.44 -14.48
N ILE A 56 -1.96 -13.41 -13.89
CA ILE A 56 -0.67 -13.57 -13.16
C ILE A 56 -0.72 -13.08 -11.70
N GLY A 57 -1.63 -12.14 -11.35
CA GLY A 57 -1.70 -11.54 -10.00
C GLY A 57 -2.63 -12.23 -8.98
N GLY A 58 -3.39 -13.25 -9.39
CA GLY A 58 -4.55 -13.75 -8.63
C GLY A 58 -4.26 -14.46 -7.30
N LYS A 59 -3.00 -14.82 -6.99
CA LYS A 59 -2.68 -15.61 -5.78
C LYS A 59 -2.38 -14.80 -4.52
N ALA A 60 -2.31 -13.47 -4.61
CA ALA A 60 -1.94 -12.61 -3.47
C ALA A 60 -3.11 -11.83 -2.85
N GLN A 61 -4.23 -11.60 -3.57
CA GLN A 61 -5.37 -10.86 -3.02
C GLN A 61 -6.27 -11.66 -2.06
N GLY A 62 -6.18 -13.00 -2.05
CA GLY A 62 -6.95 -13.86 -1.14
C GLY A 62 -6.18 -14.37 0.08
N LYS A 63 -4.86 -14.16 0.15
CA LYS A 63 -4.07 -14.63 1.29
C LYS A 63 -4.05 -13.55 2.37
N ARG A 64 -4.91 -13.76 3.37
CA ARG A 64 -4.90 -13.08 4.68
C ARG A 64 -3.48 -12.66 5.03
N ARG A 65 -3.26 -11.35 5.27
CA ARG A 65 -1.95 -10.81 5.70
C ARG A 65 -1.37 -11.77 6.75
N PRO A 66 -0.13 -12.27 6.59
CA PRO A 66 0.50 -13.10 7.60
C PRO A 66 0.52 -12.29 8.89
N ARG A 67 -0.38 -12.65 9.81
CA ARG A 67 -0.47 -12.08 11.14
C ARG A 67 0.62 -12.79 11.93
N ALA A 68 1.43 -12.03 12.66
CA ALA A 68 2.43 -12.63 13.55
C ALA A 68 1.74 -13.70 14.41
N PRO A 69 2.31 -14.92 14.53
CA PRO A 69 1.75 -15.96 15.36
C PRO A 69 1.51 -15.41 16.76
N SER A 70 0.28 -15.50 17.24
CA SER A 70 0.02 -15.19 18.65
C SER A 70 0.78 -16.23 19.50
N LEU A 71 1.30 -15.85 20.66
CA LEU A 71 2.05 -16.75 21.56
C LEU A 71 1.22 -17.98 22.03
N THR A 72 -0.09 -17.98 21.73
CA THR A 72 -1.06 -19.05 21.95
C THR A 72 -1.20 -20.03 20.79
N GLU A 73 -0.51 -19.82 19.67
CA GLU A 73 -0.62 -20.66 18.47
C GLU A 73 0.57 -21.63 18.40
N ARG A 74 0.29 -22.94 18.28
CA ARG A 74 1.34 -23.95 18.14
C ARG A 74 1.95 -23.91 16.73
N PRO A 75 3.19 -24.42 16.55
CA PRO A 75 3.82 -24.56 15.23
C PRO A 75 3.02 -25.39 14.21
N SER A 76 2.02 -26.19 14.66
CA SER A 76 1.10 -26.95 13.82
C SER A 76 -0.15 -26.17 13.36
N GLY A 77 -0.30 -24.90 13.75
CA GLY A 77 -1.45 -24.06 13.39
C GLY A 77 -2.73 -24.32 14.21
N GLN A 78 -2.68 -25.19 15.22
CA GLN A 78 -3.78 -25.38 16.16
C GLN A 78 -3.77 -24.32 17.26
N ARG A 79 -4.95 -23.77 17.56
CA ARG A 79 -5.18 -22.91 18.71
C ARG A 79 -4.94 -23.74 19.98
N ARG A 80 -4.09 -23.24 20.89
CA ARG A 80 -3.95 -23.82 22.22
C ARG A 80 -5.17 -23.39 23.02
N ASP A 81 -5.98 -24.35 23.47
CA ASP A 81 -7.03 -24.05 24.44
C ASP A 81 -6.40 -23.36 25.65
N ALA A 82 -7.05 -22.29 26.11
CA ALA A 82 -6.57 -21.53 27.26
C ALA A 82 -6.36 -22.52 28.43
N PRO A 83 -5.24 -22.43 29.16
CA PRO A 83 -5.01 -23.30 30.30
C PRO A 83 -6.19 -23.15 31.26
N LYS A 84 -6.85 -24.27 31.55
CA LYS A 84 -7.89 -24.35 32.58
C LYS A 84 -7.18 -24.22 33.93
N VAL A 85 -6.76 -23.00 34.25
CA VAL A 85 -6.21 -22.67 35.56
C VAL A 85 -7.34 -22.93 36.56
N PRO A 86 -7.17 -23.84 37.53
CA PRO A 86 -8.10 -23.92 38.63
C PRO A 86 -8.04 -22.57 39.33
N ILE A 87 -9.09 -21.76 39.18
CA ILE A 87 -9.24 -20.56 39.99
C ILE A 87 -9.36 -21.06 41.43
N PRO A 88 -8.41 -20.76 42.33
CA PRO A 88 -8.52 -21.19 43.72
C PRO A 88 -9.81 -20.59 44.29
N ALA A 89 -10.57 -21.42 45.01
CA ALA A 89 -11.90 -21.09 45.54
C ALA A 89 -11.94 -19.82 46.43
N ALA A 90 -10.78 -19.28 46.83
CA ALA A 90 -10.65 -18.05 47.59
C ALA A 90 -11.15 -16.79 46.84
N THR A 91 -11.20 -16.79 45.50
CA THR A 91 -11.61 -15.60 44.73
C THR A 91 -13.11 -15.56 44.40
N THR A 92 -13.84 -16.67 44.55
CA THR A 92 -15.29 -16.72 44.30
C THR A 92 -16.11 -16.14 45.48
N GLY A 93 -15.48 -15.89 46.63
CA GLY A 93 -16.17 -15.42 47.85
C GLY A 93 -16.75 -14.01 47.75
N THR A 94 -16.25 -13.15 46.86
CA THR A 94 -16.67 -11.74 46.83
C THR A 94 -18.01 -11.55 46.11
N HIS A 95 -18.28 -12.31 45.04
CA HIS A 95 -19.55 -12.17 44.30
C HIS A 95 -20.75 -12.83 45.00
N GLN A 96 -20.55 -13.90 45.77
CA GLN A 96 -21.65 -14.51 46.54
C GLN A 96 -22.05 -13.69 47.77
N HIS A 97 -21.11 -12.91 48.33
CA HIS A 97 -21.41 -12.08 49.50
C HIS A 97 -22.28 -10.87 49.11
N GLU A 98 -22.07 -10.28 47.92
CA GLU A 98 -22.92 -9.20 47.42
C GLU A 98 -24.34 -9.68 47.04
N GLU A 99 -24.47 -10.83 46.37
CA GLU A 99 -25.80 -11.37 46.03
C GLU A 99 -26.61 -11.82 47.27
N GLY A 100 -25.94 -12.31 48.31
CA GLY A 100 -26.58 -12.68 49.58
C GLY A 100 -27.09 -11.45 50.37
N LEU A 101 -26.36 -10.34 50.32
CA LEU A 101 -26.73 -9.08 50.96
C LEU A 101 -27.94 -8.41 50.26
N GLU A 102 -28.00 -8.46 48.93
CA GLU A 102 -29.13 -7.98 48.11
C GLU A 102 -30.44 -8.75 48.40
N ARG A 103 -30.36 -10.09 48.49
CA ARG A 103 -31.53 -10.93 48.84
C ARG A 103 -32.03 -10.70 50.26
N ARG A 104 -31.15 -10.40 51.21
CA ARG A 104 -31.54 -10.10 52.60
C ARG A 104 -32.17 -8.72 52.74
N ARG A 105 -31.85 -7.79 51.83
CA ARG A 105 -32.43 -6.43 51.79
C ARG A 105 -33.83 -6.39 51.16
N THR A 106 -34.13 -7.32 50.25
CA THR A 106 -35.41 -7.40 49.53
C THR A 106 -36.43 -8.35 50.17
N GLY A 107 -36.00 -9.21 51.11
CA GLY A 107 -36.86 -10.20 51.75
C GLY A 107 -37.57 -9.76 53.04
N ASN A 108 -37.53 -8.48 53.42
CA ASN A 108 -38.22 -7.96 54.60
C ASN A 108 -39.09 -6.78 54.19
N SER A 109 -40.24 -7.08 53.59
CA SER A 109 -41.35 -6.16 53.28
C SER A 109 -42.65 -6.88 53.56
#